data_AF-A0A0G0XIF8-F1
#
_entry.id   AF-A0A0G0XIF8-F1
#
_cell.length_a   1.000
_cell.length_b   1.000
_cell.length_c   1.000
_cell.angle_alpha   90.00
_cell.angle_beta   90.00
_cell.angle_gamma   90.00
#
_symmetry.space_group_name_H-M   'P 1'
#
loop_
_entity.id
_entity.type
_entity.pdbx_description
1 polymer ?
#
loop_
_entity_poly.entity_id
_entity_poly.type
_entity_poly.pdbx_seq_one_letter_code
_entity_poly.pdbx_strand_id
1 'polypeptide(L)'
;MRKFQIIGIILVFILIGLLSIHSLNSINQDIGRHLKSGQIIWETKQVYKTNLFSFTEPNQPFINHHWFSEVVFYLLYLAAGLKGLILLKTSVILLSFFIIFLAIRKKTGIMLFVISSLVFMPVLIYRSDVRPEIFSYLFLSCFLFAIFRAKYRQEEKWLYLLPFIQIFWTNMHIYFYLLLLLHTAFCSVGFVCPGSCGFQRFVIPPAVVQSLMSL
;
A
#
# COMPACT_ATOMS: atom_id res chain seq x y z
N MET A 1 -12.47 -11.23 -24.94
CA MET A 1 -12.36 -9.76 -24.79
C MET A 1 -12.26 -9.16 -26.17
N ARG A 2 -12.95 -8.05 -26.46
CA ARG A 2 -12.84 -7.41 -27.79
C ARG A 2 -11.43 -6.80 -27.93
N LYS A 3 -10.81 -6.87 -29.11
CA LYS A 3 -9.43 -6.35 -29.35
C LYS A 3 -9.24 -4.92 -28.82
N PHE A 4 -10.21 -4.06 -29.05
CA PHE A 4 -10.23 -2.67 -28.56
C PHE A 4 -10.10 -2.54 -27.02
N GLN A 5 -10.71 -3.46 -26.26
CA GLN A 5 -10.64 -3.45 -24.80
C GLN A 5 -9.24 -3.80 -24.29
N ILE A 6 -8.56 -4.73 -24.95
CA ILE A 6 -7.19 -5.11 -24.61
C ILE A 6 -6.24 -3.94 -24.86
N ILE A 7 -6.39 -3.28 -26.01
CA ILE A 7 -5.62 -2.08 -26.35
C ILE A 7 -5.85 -0.99 -25.30
N GLY A 8 -7.11 -0.72 -24.94
CA GLY A 8 -7.42 0.26 -23.89
C GLY A 8 -6.76 -0.04 -22.54
N ILE A 9 -6.74 -1.32 -22.12
CA ILE A 9 -6.05 -1.73 -20.90
C ILE A 9 -4.54 -1.47 -21.01
N ILE A 10 -3.92 -1.93 -22.09
CA ILE A 10 -2.48 -1.77 -22.30
C ILE A 10 -2.10 -0.29 -22.28
N LEU A 11 -2.86 0.56 -22.97
CA LEU A 11 -2.65 2.01 -22.99
C LEU A 11 -2.76 2.63 -21.60
N VAL A 12 -3.75 2.22 -20.79
CA VAL A 12 -3.88 2.70 -19.40
C VAL A 12 -2.67 2.29 -18.57
N PHE A 13 -2.22 1.03 -18.65
CA PHE A 13 -1.04 0.58 -17.89
C PHE A 13 0.24 1.30 -18.33
N ILE A 14 0.43 1.49 -19.64
CA ILE A 14 1.55 2.28 -20.17
C ILE A 14 1.48 3.71 -19.64
N LEU A 15 0.32 4.34 -19.69
CA LEU A 15 0.13 5.70 -19.24
C LEU A 15 0.39 5.84 -17.73
N ILE A 16 -0.11 4.91 -16.90
CA ILE A 16 0.21 4.88 -15.46
C ILE A 16 1.71 4.73 -15.24
N GLY A 17 2.36 3.84 -15.99
CA GLY A 17 3.81 3.63 -15.90
C GLY A 17 4.59 4.90 -16.24
N LEU A 18 4.29 5.53 -17.38
CA LEU A 18 4.92 6.76 -17.82
C LEU A 18 4.72 7.90 -16.82
N LEU A 19 3.51 8.07 -16.30
CA LEU A 19 3.21 9.10 -15.32
C LEU A 19 3.88 8.86 -13.97
N SER A 20 4.15 7.60 -13.61
CA SER A 20 4.85 7.24 -12.37
C SER A 20 6.37 7.46 -12.48
N ILE A 21 6.92 7.40 -13.70
CA ILE A 21 8.33 7.67 -14.01
C ILE A 21 8.51 9.18 -14.18
N HIS A 22 8.53 9.89 -13.07
CA HIS A 22 8.87 11.31 -13.03
C HIS A 22 10.02 11.56 -12.05
N SER A 23 10.76 12.65 -12.32
CA SER A 23 11.80 13.17 -11.44
C SER A 23 11.26 13.35 -10.02
N LEU A 24 12.08 13.00 -9.03
CA LEU A 24 11.74 13.08 -7.61
C LEU A 24 11.71 14.56 -7.17
N ASN A 25 10.58 15.24 -7.37
CA ASN A 25 10.27 16.44 -6.58
C ASN A 25 10.34 16.14 -5.07
N SER A 26 10.20 14.86 -4.71
CA SER A 26 10.41 14.30 -3.38
C SER A 26 11.82 14.52 -2.79
N ILE A 27 12.84 14.88 -3.61
CA ILE A 27 14.15 15.35 -3.08
C ILE A 27 13.97 16.57 -2.18
N ASN A 28 13.02 17.45 -2.51
CA ASN A 28 12.70 18.65 -1.74
C ASN A 28 11.64 18.43 -0.65
N GLN A 29 11.23 17.19 -0.41
CA GLN A 29 10.28 16.85 0.64
C GLN A 29 10.99 16.09 1.77
N ASP A 30 10.84 14.78 1.82
CA ASP A 30 11.21 13.95 2.96
C ASP A 30 12.11 12.76 2.59
N ILE A 31 12.48 12.58 1.31
CA ILE A 31 13.16 11.34 0.91
C ILE A 31 14.52 11.18 1.61
N GLY A 32 15.24 12.27 1.84
CA GLY A 32 16.49 12.26 2.60
C GLY A 32 16.27 11.79 4.04
N ARG A 33 15.19 12.24 4.69
CA ARG A 33 14.80 11.81 6.05
C ARG A 33 14.48 10.32 6.08
N HIS A 34 13.74 9.81 5.10
CA HIS A 34 13.40 8.39 5.02
C HIS A 34 14.63 7.51 4.78
N LEU A 35 15.52 7.91 3.87
CA LEU A 35 16.77 7.19 3.63
C LEU A 35 17.68 7.20 4.86
N LYS A 36 17.81 8.34 5.54
CA LYS A 36 18.63 8.44 6.76
C LYS A 36 18.03 7.64 7.92
N SER A 37 16.71 7.67 8.08
CA SER A 37 16.00 6.84 9.07
C SER A 37 16.23 5.36 8.79
N GLY A 38 16.07 4.92 7.54
CA GLY A 38 16.32 3.55 7.12
C GLY A 38 17.76 3.12 7.36
N GLN A 39 18.74 4.01 7.10
CA GLN A 39 20.15 3.78 7.41
C GLN A 39 20.35 3.56 8.92
N ILE A 40 19.86 4.47 9.76
CA ILE A 40 20.03 4.39 11.22
C ILE A 40 19.43 3.09 11.75
N ILE A 41 18.21 2.75 11.33
CA ILE A 41 17.54 1.51 11.74
C ILE A 41 18.33 0.28 11.26
N TRP A 42 18.84 0.32 10.03
CA TRP A 42 19.62 -0.79 9.48
C TRP A 42 20.96 -0.99 10.19
N GLU A 43 21.65 0.08 10.58
CA GLU A 43 22.94 0.02 11.27
C GLU A 43 22.79 -0.37 12.75
N THR A 44 21.84 0.25 13.44
CA THR A 44 21.60 0.01 14.88
C THR A 44 20.77 -1.23 15.17
N LYS A 45 20.08 -1.77 14.15
CA LYS A 45 19.08 -2.85 14.27
C LYS A 45 17.94 -2.52 15.24
N GLN A 46 17.72 -1.25 15.53
CA GLN A 46 16.72 -0.78 16.47
C GLN A 46 15.89 0.36 15.86
N VAL A 47 14.58 0.32 16.11
CA VAL A 47 13.70 1.45 15.78
C VAL A 47 13.87 2.49 16.88
N TYR A 48 14.35 3.67 16.50
CA TYR A 48 14.54 4.79 17.42
C TYR A 48 13.19 5.24 18.01
N LYS A 49 13.20 5.57 19.31
CA LYS A 49 12.00 5.95 20.08
C LYS A 49 11.91 7.45 20.38
N THR A 50 12.84 8.23 19.83
CA THR A 50 12.98 9.67 20.06
C THR A 50 12.94 10.45 18.75
N ASN A 51 12.67 11.75 18.81
CA ASN A 51 12.50 12.58 17.62
C ASN A 51 13.83 13.04 17.02
N LEU A 52 14.59 12.12 16.44
CA LEU A 52 15.97 12.33 15.95
C LEU A 52 16.15 13.51 14.97
N PHE A 53 15.09 13.87 14.23
CA PHE A 53 15.13 14.92 13.21
C PHE A 53 14.52 16.25 13.67
N SER A 54 14.07 16.35 14.92
CA SER A 54 13.56 17.59 15.48
C SER A 54 14.66 18.41 16.12
N PHE A 55 14.79 19.66 15.68
CA PHE A 55 15.73 20.61 16.27
C PHE A 55 15.29 21.08 17.66
N THR A 56 13.99 21.30 17.87
CA THR A 56 13.47 21.89 19.12
C THR A 56 13.26 20.86 20.21
N GLU A 57 12.96 19.62 19.85
CA GLU A 57 12.43 18.61 20.77
C GLU A 57 13.04 17.20 20.50
N PRO A 58 14.38 17.04 20.52
CA PRO A 58 15.03 15.78 20.14
C PRO A 58 14.74 14.62 21.10
N ASN A 59 14.42 14.93 22.37
CA ASN A 59 14.17 13.93 23.42
C ASN A 59 12.71 13.48 23.51
N GLN A 60 11.80 14.07 22.74
CA GLN A 60 10.39 13.70 22.80
C GLN A 60 10.16 12.27 22.28
N PRO A 61 9.28 11.49 22.94
CA PRO A 61 8.88 10.18 22.44
C PRO A 61 8.33 10.25 21.02
N PHE A 62 8.83 9.40 20.15
CA PHE A 62 8.41 9.28 18.76
C PHE A 62 8.17 7.82 18.40
N ILE A 63 6.99 7.54 17.82
CA ILE A 63 6.65 6.21 17.31
C ILE A 63 6.78 6.24 15.80
N ASN A 64 7.78 5.55 15.27
CA ASN A 64 7.97 5.45 13.83
C ASN A 64 7.07 4.36 13.23
N HIS A 65 5.89 4.74 12.74
CA HIS A 65 4.94 3.83 12.08
C HIS A 65 5.33 3.39 10.66
N HIS A 66 6.41 3.94 10.09
CA HIS A 66 6.84 3.68 8.72
C HIS A 66 8.26 3.13 8.63
N TRP A 67 8.83 2.69 9.75
CA TRP A 67 10.21 2.22 9.86
C TRP A 67 10.56 1.13 8.84
N PHE A 68 9.64 0.19 8.56
CA PHE A 68 9.91 -0.91 7.64
C PHE A 68 10.01 -0.42 6.20
N SER A 69 9.18 0.55 5.82
CA SER A 69 9.26 1.18 4.49
C SER A 69 10.58 1.93 4.30
N GLU A 70 11.09 2.56 5.36
CA GLU A 70 12.35 3.30 5.35
C GLU A 70 13.55 2.36 5.18
N VAL A 71 13.54 1.22 5.85
CA VAL A 71 14.55 0.16 5.66
C VAL A 71 14.54 -0.35 4.21
N VAL A 72 13.35 -0.60 3.64
CA VAL A 72 13.23 -1.04 2.24
C VAL A 72 13.78 0.03 1.29
N PHE A 73 13.46 1.31 1.50
CA PHE A 73 13.99 2.40 0.70
C PHE A 73 15.51 2.48 0.80
N TYR A 74 16.07 2.40 2.01
CA TYR A 74 17.52 2.45 2.21
C TYR A 74 18.24 1.29 1.51
N LEU A 75 17.77 0.05 1.68
CA LEU A 75 18.38 -1.12 1.04
C LEU A 75 18.34 -1.03 -0.49
N LEU A 76 17.22 -0.57 -1.05
CA LEU A 76 17.11 -0.41 -2.49
C LEU A 76 17.96 0.74 -3.03
N TYR A 77 18.08 1.81 -2.25
CA TYR A 77 18.98 2.91 -2.56
C TYR A 77 20.45 2.46 -2.56
N LEU A 78 20.87 1.59 -1.63
CA LEU A 78 22.21 0.99 -1.67
C LEU A 78 22.45 0.18 -2.95
N ALA A 79 21.44 -0.56 -3.43
CA ALA A 79 21.58 -1.44 -4.58
C ALA A 79 21.54 -0.70 -5.95
N ALA A 80 20.66 0.30 -6.09
CA ALA A 80 20.37 0.92 -7.39
C ALA A 80 20.20 2.45 -7.34
N GLY A 81 20.56 3.08 -6.21
CA GLY A 81 20.43 4.52 -5.99
C GLY A 81 18.99 5.01 -6.11
N LEU A 82 18.83 6.30 -6.47
CA LEU A 82 17.51 6.92 -6.65
C LEU A 82 16.70 6.27 -7.78
N LYS A 83 17.36 5.73 -8.81
CA LYS A 83 16.70 5.02 -9.90
C LYS A 83 15.98 3.76 -9.40
N GLY A 84 16.58 3.06 -8.44
CA GLY A 84 15.94 1.92 -7.76
C GLY A 84 14.62 2.32 -7.10
N LEU A 85 14.60 3.46 -6.40
CA LEU A 85 13.40 3.96 -5.74
C LEU A 85 12.29 4.33 -6.73
N ILE A 86 12.64 4.95 -7.87
CA ILE A 86 11.71 5.26 -8.96
C ILE A 86 11.12 3.97 -9.54
N LEU A 87 11.95 2.94 -9.73
CA LEU A 87 11.49 1.64 -10.22
C LEU A 87 10.56 0.96 -9.21
N LEU A 88 10.88 1.02 -7.91
CA LEU A 88 10.03 0.49 -6.85
C LEU A 88 8.66 1.15 -6.84
N LYS A 89 8.58 2.49 -6.77
CA LYS A 89 7.27 3.17 -6.74
C LYS A 89 6.44 2.87 -7.97
N THR A 90 7.05 2.87 -9.15
CA THR A 90 6.37 2.57 -10.41
C THR A 90 5.84 1.14 -10.41
N SER A 91 6.66 0.19 -9.97
CA SER A 91 6.27 -1.22 -9.87
C SER A 91 5.14 -1.44 -8.87
N VAL A 92 5.22 -0.80 -7.69
CA VAL A 92 4.19 -0.89 -6.65
C VAL A 92 2.85 -0.30 -7.13
N ILE A 93 2.86 0.85 -7.78
CA ILE A 93 1.66 1.48 -8.34
C ILE A 93 1.05 0.59 -9.44
N LEU A 94 1.87 0.14 -10.41
CA LEU A 94 1.40 -0.74 -11.49
C LEU A 94 0.82 -2.05 -10.94
N LEU A 95 1.48 -2.65 -9.95
CA LEU A 95 1.01 -3.86 -9.30
C LEU A 95 -0.33 -3.62 -8.58
N SER A 96 -0.48 -2.47 -7.92
CA SER A 96 -1.73 -2.09 -7.26
C SER A 96 -2.90 -2.04 -8.24
N PHE A 97 -2.71 -1.42 -9.41
CA PHE A 97 -3.71 -1.36 -10.48
C PHE A 97 -3.97 -2.74 -11.10
N PHE A 98 -2.92 -3.54 -11.27
CA PHE A 98 -3.03 -4.89 -11.80
C PHE A 98 -3.86 -5.80 -10.90
N ILE A 99 -3.67 -5.75 -9.59
CA ILE A 99 -4.44 -6.53 -8.62
C ILE A 99 -5.93 -6.14 -8.64
N ILE A 100 -6.23 -4.84 -8.72
CA ILE A 100 -7.62 -4.35 -8.88
C ILE A 100 -8.21 -4.86 -10.20
N PHE A 101 -7.47 -4.75 -11.30
CA PHE A 101 -7.89 -5.29 -12.59
C PHE A 101 -8.22 -6.78 -12.50
N LEU A 102 -7.36 -7.59 -11.85
CA LEU A 102 -7.62 -9.01 -11.64
C LEU A 102 -8.87 -9.29 -10.80
N ALA A 103 -9.15 -8.46 -9.78
CA ALA A 103 -10.35 -8.59 -8.98
C ALA A 103 -11.61 -8.44 -9.85
N ILE A 104 -11.65 -7.39 -10.68
CA ILE A 104 -12.90 -6.95 -11.32
C ILE A 104 -13.09 -7.46 -12.76
N ARG A 105 -12.03 -7.87 -13.47
CA ARG A 105 -12.03 -8.22 -14.92
C ARG A 105 -13.09 -9.23 -15.37
N LYS A 106 -13.60 -10.06 -14.46
CA LYS A 106 -14.61 -11.09 -14.77
C LYS A 106 -16.05 -10.69 -14.38
N LYS A 107 -16.26 -9.51 -13.78
CA LYS A 107 -17.55 -9.07 -13.22
C LYS A 107 -17.94 -7.69 -13.70
N THR A 108 -17.02 -6.73 -13.77
CA THR A 108 -17.29 -5.39 -14.28
C THR A 108 -16.86 -5.27 -15.73
N GLY A 109 -17.50 -4.34 -16.46
CA GLY A 109 -17.07 -3.99 -17.80
C GLY A 109 -15.67 -3.37 -17.77
N ILE A 110 -14.77 -3.82 -18.65
CA ILE A 110 -13.41 -3.29 -18.79
C ILE A 110 -13.39 -1.76 -19.00
N MET A 111 -14.42 -1.22 -19.65
CA MET A 111 -14.58 0.21 -19.86
C MET A 111 -14.70 0.99 -18.53
N LEU A 112 -15.39 0.42 -17.53
CA LEU A 112 -15.49 1.04 -16.20
C LEU A 112 -14.14 1.10 -15.50
N PHE A 113 -13.31 0.06 -15.64
CA PHE A 113 -11.93 0.08 -15.12
C PHE A 113 -11.09 1.17 -15.78
N VAL A 114 -11.15 1.26 -17.12
CA VAL A 114 -10.42 2.28 -17.89
C VAL A 114 -10.86 3.68 -17.47
N ILE A 115 -12.17 3.96 -17.46
CA ILE A 115 -12.71 5.27 -17.08
C ILE A 115 -12.33 5.62 -15.64
N SER A 116 -12.53 4.69 -14.69
CA SER A 116 -12.17 4.93 -13.29
C SER A 116 -10.68 5.24 -13.16
N SER A 117 -9.82 4.46 -13.83
CA SER A 117 -8.37 4.68 -13.82
C SER A 117 -8.00 6.05 -14.36
N LEU A 118 -8.62 6.48 -15.47
CA LEU A 118 -8.41 7.80 -16.06
C LEU A 118 -8.85 8.94 -15.12
N VAL A 119 -10.01 8.79 -14.45
CA VAL A 119 -10.51 9.78 -13.49
C VAL A 119 -9.57 9.93 -12.29
N PHE A 120 -8.93 8.83 -11.83
CA PHE A 120 -7.98 8.87 -10.72
C PHE A 120 -6.57 9.36 -11.11
N MET A 121 -6.26 9.54 -12.40
CA MET A 121 -4.92 9.91 -12.84
C MET A 121 -4.36 11.22 -12.27
N PRO A 122 -5.13 12.33 -12.19
CA PRO A 122 -4.60 13.57 -11.63
C PRO A 122 -4.12 13.40 -10.19
N VAL A 123 -4.81 12.58 -9.40
CA VAL A 123 -4.43 12.28 -8.02
C VAL A 123 -3.12 11.50 -7.99
N LEU A 124 -2.94 10.52 -8.88
CA LEU A 124 -1.69 9.76 -8.97
C LEU A 124 -0.50 10.65 -9.34
N ILE A 125 -0.67 11.58 -10.28
CA ILE A 125 0.42 12.48 -10.67
C ILE A 125 0.92 13.28 -9.47
N TYR A 126 0.01 13.74 -8.61
CA TYR A 126 0.36 14.54 -7.43
C TYR A 126 0.83 13.69 -6.23
N ARG A 127 0.44 12.42 -6.15
CA ARG A 127 0.70 11.52 -5.00
C ARG A 127 1.53 10.28 -5.36
N SER A 128 2.33 10.35 -6.42
CA SER A 128 3.24 9.28 -6.86
C SER A 128 4.71 9.54 -6.48
N ASP A 129 4.95 10.43 -5.53
CA ASP A 129 6.28 10.61 -4.95
C ASP A 129 6.74 9.38 -4.16
N VAL A 130 8.06 9.22 -3.99
CA VAL A 130 8.62 8.11 -3.19
C VAL A 130 8.39 8.41 -1.72
N ARG A 131 7.26 7.91 -1.21
CA ARG A 131 6.84 8.04 0.18
C ARG A 131 6.30 6.70 0.69
N PRO A 132 6.30 6.46 2.00
CA PRO A 132 5.73 5.24 2.58
C PRO A 132 4.27 4.95 2.16
N GLU A 133 3.51 5.98 1.79
CA GLU A 133 2.11 5.85 1.35
C GLU A 133 1.93 4.95 0.11
N ILE A 134 2.94 4.81 -0.76
CA ILE A 134 2.85 3.97 -1.97
C ILE A 134 2.52 2.50 -1.65
N PHE A 135 3.03 1.99 -0.52
CA PHE A 135 2.74 0.63 -0.08
C PHE A 135 1.29 0.47 0.37
N SER A 136 0.65 1.54 0.84
CA SER A 136 -0.76 1.53 1.21
C SER A 136 -1.67 1.29 0.01
N TYR A 137 -1.31 1.80 -1.17
CA TYR A 137 -2.06 1.51 -2.40
C TYR A 137 -2.03 0.00 -2.71
N LEU A 138 -0.86 -0.63 -2.57
CA LEU A 138 -0.70 -2.06 -2.82
C LEU A 138 -1.49 -2.91 -1.83
N PHE A 139 -1.36 -2.63 -0.54
CA PHE A 139 -2.07 -3.39 0.48
C PHE A 139 -3.59 -3.18 0.40
N LEU A 140 -4.05 -1.96 0.08
CA LEU A 140 -5.47 -1.69 -0.16
C LEU A 140 -5.98 -2.49 -1.36
N SER A 141 -5.24 -2.52 -2.47
CA SER A 141 -5.58 -3.33 -3.64
C SER A 141 -5.67 -4.82 -3.31
N CYS A 142 -4.72 -5.35 -2.53
CA CYS A 142 -4.74 -6.74 -2.08
C CYS A 142 -5.94 -7.05 -1.18
N PHE A 143 -6.26 -6.14 -0.26
CA PHE A 143 -7.40 -6.24 0.65
C PHE A 143 -8.72 -6.28 -0.12
N LEU A 144 -8.92 -5.33 -1.04
CA LEU A 144 -10.10 -5.28 -1.90
C LEU A 144 -10.20 -6.52 -2.79
N PHE A 145 -9.07 -7.01 -3.32
CA PHE A 145 -9.02 -8.25 -4.08
C PHE A 145 -9.50 -9.45 -3.25
N ALA A 146 -8.98 -9.63 -2.03
CA ALA A 146 -9.37 -10.73 -1.15
C ALA A 146 -10.87 -10.70 -0.82
N ILE A 147 -11.40 -9.53 -0.45
CA ILE A 147 -12.83 -9.35 -0.17
C ILE A 147 -13.68 -9.63 -1.41
N PHE A 148 -13.29 -9.08 -2.56
CA PHE A 148 -14.05 -9.24 -3.79
C PHE A 148 -14.11 -10.72 -4.22
N ARG A 149 -12.99 -11.45 -4.06
CA ARG A 149 -12.91 -12.89 -4.36
C ARG A 149 -13.75 -13.71 -3.37
N ALA A 150 -13.70 -13.40 -2.09
CA ALA A 150 -14.56 -14.05 -1.11
C ALA A 150 -16.05 -13.83 -1.42
N LYS A 151 -16.47 -12.57 -1.60
CA LYS A 151 -17.88 -12.22 -1.80
C LYS A 151 -18.48 -12.74 -3.12
N TYR A 152 -17.77 -12.56 -4.23
CA TYR A 152 -18.33 -12.83 -5.57
C TYR A 152 -17.89 -14.15 -6.20
N ARG A 153 -16.89 -14.82 -5.63
CA ARG A 153 -16.36 -16.09 -6.14
C ARG A 153 -16.38 -17.21 -5.10
N GLN A 154 -16.78 -16.91 -3.86
CA GLN A 154 -16.75 -17.85 -2.73
C GLN A 154 -15.36 -18.47 -2.51
N GLU A 155 -14.30 -17.71 -2.82
CA GLU A 155 -12.92 -18.13 -2.59
C GLU A 155 -12.41 -17.53 -1.27
N GLU A 156 -12.88 -18.07 -0.15
CA GLU A 156 -12.52 -17.57 1.19
C GLU A 156 -11.04 -17.75 1.54
N LYS A 157 -10.31 -18.62 0.82
CA LYS A 157 -8.87 -18.84 1.02
C LYS A 157 -8.04 -17.54 0.96
N TRP A 158 -8.49 -16.53 0.22
CA TRP A 158 -7.79 -15.25 0.12
C TRP A 158 -7.95 -14.38 1.38
N LEU A 159 -8.94 -14.66 2.24
CA LEU A 159 -9.15 -13.96 3.50
C LEU A 159 -8.05 -14.27 4.52
N TYR A 160 -7.45 -15.46 4.46
CA TYR A 160 -6.31 -15.84 5.29
C TYR A 160 -5.05 -15.00 4.99
N LEU A 161 -5.01 -14.28 3.86
CA LEU A 161 -3.91 -13.36 3.54
C LEU A 161 -4.03 -12.03 4.32
N LEU A 162 -5.23 -11.67 4.79
CA LEU A 162 -5.49 -10.37 5.40
C LEU A 162 -4.70 -10.09 6.69
N PRO A 163 -4.54 -11.04 7.63
CA PRO A 163 -3.68 -10.84 8.80
C PRO A 163 -2.24 -10.50 8.41
N PHE A 164 -1.70 -11.19 7.40
CA PHE A 164 -0.33 -10.95 6.93
C PHE A 164 -0.20 -9.56 6.30
N ILE A 165 -1.15 -9.17 5.44
CA ILE A 165 -1.20 -7.82 4.86
C ILE A 165 -1.23 -6.77 5.97
N GLN A 166 -2.02 -6.98 7.02
CA GLN A 166 -2.16 -6.04 8.12
C GLN A 166 -0.87 -5.89 8.94
N ILE A 167 -0.19 -7.01 9.23
CA ILE A 167 1.11 -7.04 9.92
C ILE A 167 2.13 -6.20 9.14
N PHE A 168 2.25 -6.39 7.83
CA PHE A 168 3.18 -5.59 7.02
C PHE A 168 2.74 -4.13 6.91
N TRP A 169 1.44 -3.87 6.72
CA TRP A 169 0.94 -2.51 6.51
C TRP A 169 1.15 -1.62 7.73
N THR A 170 0.85 -2.11 8.94
CA THR A 170 1.05 -1.36 10.20
C THR A 170 2.48 -0.86 10.42
N ASN A 171 3.47 -1.54 9.84
CA ASN A 171 4.89 -1.17 9.94
C ASN A 171 5.40 -0.34 8.75
N MET A 172 4.63 -0.28 7.66
CA MET A 172 4.98 0.49 6.48
C MET A 172 4.30 1.85 6.44
N HIS A 173 3.05 1.97 6.89
CA HIS A 173 2.33 3.24 6.77
C HIS A 173 1.14 3.37 7.72
N ILE A 174 0.87 4.61 8.15
CA ILE A 174 -0.22 4.94 9.08
C ILE A 174 -1.63 4.66 8.53
N TYR A 175 -1.79 4.55 7.20
CA TYR A 175 -3.09 4.25 6.59
C TYR A 175 -3.63 2.84 6.90
N PHE A 176 -2.94 2.03 7.72
CA PHE A 176 -3.47 0.77 8.22
C PHE A 176 -4.86 0.92 8.88
N TYR A 177 -5.20 2.08 9.44
CA TYR A 177 -6.53 2.33 10.01
C TYR A 177 -7.66 2.20 8.97
N LEU A 178 -7.39 2.47 7.68
CA LEU A 178 -8.36 2.25 6.60
C LEU A 178 -8.77 0.78 6.48
N LEU A 179 -7.86 -0.14 6.77
CA LEU A 179 -8.15 -1.58 6.72
C LEU A 179 -9.18 -1.97 7.80
N LEU A 180 -9.07 -1.39 9.00
CA LEU A 180 -10.04 -1.60 10.07
C LEU A 180 -11.41 -0.99 9.72
N LEU A 181 -11.44 0.22 9.15
CA LEU A 181 -12.66 0.88 8.71
C LEU A 181 -13.37 0.08 7.61
N LEU A 182 -12.64 -0.38 6.61
CA LEU A 182 -13.22 -1.18 5.52
C LEU A 182 -13.66 -2.55 5.98
N HIS A 183 -12.92 -3.18 6.90
CA HIS A 183 -13.30 -4.46 7.50
C HIS A 183 -14.60 -4.34 8.29
N THR A 184 -14.71 -3.33 9.15
CA THR A 184 -15.92 -3.09 9.96
C THR A 184 -17.12 -2.73 9.10
N ALA A 185 -16.93 -1.89 8.07
CA ALA A 185 -17.97 -1.59 7.09
C ALA A 185 -18.42 -2.83 6.29
N PHE A 186 -17.49 -3.72 5.93
CA PHE A 186 -17.84 -4.96 5.25
C PHE A 186 -18.59 -5.93 6.19
N CYS A 187 -18.16 -6.03 7.45
CA CYS A 187 -18.85 -6.81 8.47
C CYS A 187 -20.26 -6.28 8.73
N SER A 188 -20.46 -4.97 8.84
CA SER A 188 -21.79 -4.40 9.10
C SER A 188 -22.76 -4.67 7.95
N VAL A 189 -22.30 -4.61 6.70
CA VAL A 189 -23.09 -5.03 5.54
C VAL A 189 -23.28 -6.55 5.50
N GLY A 190 -22.30 -7.32 5.97
CA GLY A 190 -22.38 -8.79 6.12
C GLY A 190 -23.34 -9.25 7.21
N PHE A 191 -23.48 -8.50 8.31
CA PHE A 191 -24.53 -8.73 9.30
C PHE A 191 -25.94 -8.58 8.71
N VAL A 192 -26.08 -7.75 7.67
CA VAL A 192 -27.32 -7.60 6.88
C VAL A 192 -27.45 -8.70 5.81
N CYS A 193 -26.41 -9.50 5.54
CA CYS A 193 -26.38 -10.59 4.54
C CYS A 193 -25.72 -11.87 5.09
N PRO A 194 -26.50 -12.88 5.55
CA PRO A 194 -26.04 -13.98 6.44
C PRO A 194 -24.88 -14.88 5.94
N GLY A 195 -24.47 -14.79 4.68
CA GLY A 195 -23.48 -15.69 4.07
C GLY A 195 -21.99 -15.34 4.29
N SER A 196 -21.63 -14.47 5.24
CA SER A 196 -20.26 -13.90 5.34
C SER A 196 -19.59 -13.99 6.74
N CYS A 197 -20.14 -14.81 7.65
CA CYS A 197 -19.73 -14.88 9.06
C CYS A 197 -18.28 -15.32 9.36
N GLY A 198 -17.50 -15.80 8.40
CA GLY A 198 -16.09 -16.20 8.63
C GLY A 198 -15.10 -15.03 8.76
N PHE A 199 -15.49 -13.82 8.34
CA PHE A 199 -14.57 -12.69 8.12
C PHE A 199 -13.97 -12.11 9.42
N GLN A 200 -14.71 -12.13 10.53
CA GLN A 200 -14.28 -11.56 11.83
C GLN A 200 -12.99 -12.17 12.39
N ARG A 201 -12.61 -13.38 11.96
CA ARG A 201 -11.41 -14.07 12.46
C ARG A 201 -10.09 -13.53 11.88
N PHE A 202 -10.15 -12.66 10.88
CA PHE A 202 -8.99 -12.34 10.04
C PHE A 202 -8.42 -10.93 10.21
N VAL A 203 -8.87 -10.16 11.20
CA VAL A 203 -8.30 -8.85 11.52
C VAL A 203 -7.74 -8.85 12.93
N ILE A 204 -6.44 -8.51 13.02
CA ILE A 204 -5.73 -8.43 14.29
C ILE A 204 -5.91 -7.01 14.84
N PRO A 205 -6.23 -6.80 16.12
CA PRO A 205 -6.29 -5.46 16.68
C PRO A 205 -4.95 -4.73 16.50
N PRO A 206 -4.93 -3.45 16.09
CA PRO A 206 -3.68 -2.70 15.88
C PRO A 206 -2.76 -2.69 17.11
N ALA A 207 -3.34 -2.65 18.31
CA ALA A 207 -2.63 -2.74 19.58
C ALA A 207 -1.86 -4.06 19.74
N VAL A 208 -2.43 -5.18 19.27
CA VAL A 208 -1.78 -6.49 19.32
C VAL A 208 -0.61 -6.54 18.34
N VAL A 209 -0.78 -6.00 17.13
CA VAL A 209 0.31 -5.95 16.13
C VAL A 209 1.48 -5.08 16.60
N GLN A 210 1.21 -3.93 17.21
CA GLN A 210 2.25 -3.05 17.76
C GLN A 210 2.93 -3.65 19.00
N SER A 211 2.20 -4.40 19.85
CA SER A 211 2.78 -5.10 21.00
C SER A 211 3.70 -6.26 20.62
N LEU A 212 3.42 -6.95 19.50
CA LEU A 212 4.21 -8.10 19.04
C LEU A 212 5.55 -7.73 18.39
N MET A 213 5.71 -6.49 17.95
CA MET A 213 6.90 -6.01 17.23
C MET A 213 7.64 -4.86 17.95
N SER A 214 7.26 -4.57 19.19
CA SER A 214 7.99 -3.68 20.11
C SER A 214 8.93 -4.42 21.07
N LEU A 215 9.05 -5.74 20.90
CA LEU A 215 10.08 -6.62 21.48
C LEU A 215 11.32 -6.63 20.58
#